data_AF-A0A7Y5SH09-F1
#
_entry.id   AF-A0A7Y5SH09-F1
#
_cell.length_a   1.000
_cell.length_b   1.000
_cell.length_c   1.000
_cell.angle_alpha   90.00
_cell.angle_beta   90.00
_cell.angle_gamma   90.00
#
_symmetry.space_group_name_H-M   'P 1'
#
loop_
_entity.id
_entity.type
_entity.pdbx_description
1 polymer ?
#
loop_
_entity_poly.entity_id
_entity_poly.type
_entity_poly.pdbx_seq_one_letter_code
_entity_poly.pdbx_strand_id
1 'polypeptide(L)'
;MNRTAHAASIPRQFGIGTLLVIMAMYGVLFGIMRALSFPPVGFALTSLFFTVTGVAQLLLYKGKQPIRASVVAGACFGSGLSLVHWIVFGSPLSNMRFPCPVDPVEGAFAGAILGFVCGVLISGAFLVLEKLRNITRP
;
A
#
# COMPACT_ATOMS: atom_id res chain seq x y z
N MET A 1 -49.43 0.62 14.77
CA MET A 1 -48.07 0.98 15.21
C MET A 1 -47.09 0.03 14.51
N ASN A 2 -46.74 0.30 13.25
CA ASN A 2 -45.90 -0.58 12.42
C ASN A 2 -44.44 -0.10 12.47
N ARG A 3 -43.56 -0.91 13.06
CA ARG A 3 -42.10 -0.75 12.96
C ARG A 3 -41.65 -1.29 11.61
N THR A 4 -41.30 -0.40 10.70
CA THR A 4 -40.59 -0.75 9.46
C THR A 4 -39.20 -1.27 9.82
N ALA A 5 -38.99 -2.55 9.57
CA ALA A 5 -37.67 -3.16 9.61
C ALA A 5 -36.82 -2.51 8.50
N HIS A 6 -35.98 -1.55 8.86
CA HIS A 6 -34.85 -1.17 8.02
C HIS A 6 -33.93 -2.37 7.94
N ALA A 7 -34.13 -3.19 6.91
CA ALA A 7 -33.13 -4.15 6.48
C ALA A 7 -31.84 -3.36 6.30
N ALA A 8 -30.90 -3.56 7.22
CA ALA A 8 -29.55 -3.01 7.15
C ALA A 8 -28.90 -3.63 5.91
N SER A 9 -29.13 -3.02 4.75
CA SER A 9 -28.46 -3.37 3.51
C SER A 9 -27.00 -2.96 3.71
N ILE A 10 -26.21 -3.88 4.24
CA ILE A 10 -24.76 -3.75 4.32
C ILE A 10 -24.31 -3.40 2.91
N PRO A 11 -23.75 -2.20 2.69
CA PRO A 11 -23.41 -1.78 1.36
C PRO A 11 -22.40 -2.78 0.76
N ARG A 12 -22.83 -3.58 -0.22
CA ARG A 12 -22.03 -4.56 -0.99
C ARG A 12 -21.00 -3.85 -1.91
N GLN A 13 -20.35 -2.80 -1.42
CA GLN A 13 -19.50 -1.92 -2.26
C GLN A 13 -18.06 -2.39 -2.39
N PHE A 14 -17.62 -3.39 -1.60
CA PHE A 14 -16.43 -4.16 -1.96
C PHE A 14 -16.85 -5.27 -2.92
N GLY A 15 -17.15 -4.88 -4.16
CA GLY A 15 -17.47 -5.80 -5.22
C GLY A 15 -16.31 -6.75 -5.48
N ILE A 16 -16.62 -7.99 -5.88
CA ILE A 16 -15.65 -9.02 -6.29
C ILE A 16 -14.60 -8.44 -7.27
N GLY A 17 -15.00 -7.50 -8.13
CA GLY A 17 -14.09 -6.79 -9.03
C GLY A 17 -12.92 -6.07 -8.34
N THR A 18 -13.14 -5.45 -7.18
CA THR A 18 -12.08 -4.79 -6.43
C THR A 18 -11.06 -5.80 -5.92
N LEU A 19 -11.53 -6.94 -5.42
CA LEU A 19 -10.67 -8.01 -4.94
C LEU A 19 -9.85 -8.61 -6.08
N LEU A 20 -10.46 -8.82 -7.25
CA LEU A 20 -9.77 -9.30 -8.45
C LEU A 20 -8.68 -8.33 -8.93
N VAL A 21 -8.96 -7.01 -8.92
CA VAL A 21 -7.96 -6.00 -9.29
C VAL A 21 -6.81 -5.97 -8.31
N ILE A 22 -7.07 -6.05 -7.00
CA ILE A 22 -6.03 -6.13 -5.98
C ILE A 22 -5.17 -7.38 -6.18
N MET A 23 -5.80 -8.54 -6.42
CA MET A 23 -5.07 -9.79 -6.71
C MET A 23 -4.21 -9.67 -7.97
N ALA A 24 -4.74 -9.07 -9.04
CA ALA A 24 -3.98 -8.84 -10.26
C ALA A 24 -2.78 -7.90 -10.03
N MET A 25 -2.96 -6.82 -9.26
CA MET A 25 -1.85 -5.94 -8.88
C MET A 25 -0.76 -6.68 -8.11
N TYR A 26 -1.13 -7.51 -7.12
CA TYR A 26 -0.14 -8.32 -6.39
C TYR A 26 0.54 -9.36 -7.29
N GLY A 27 -0.20 -9.97 -8.21
CA GLY A 27 0.36 -10.89 -9.21
C GLY A 27 1.42 -10.22 -10.08
N VAL A 28 1.13 -9.02 -10.59
CA VAL A 28 2.09 -8.23 -11.38
C VAL A 28 3.29 -7.82 -10.53
N LEU A 29 3.06 -7.34 -9.31
CA LEU A 29 4.12 -6.95 -8.38
C LEU A 29 5.07 -8.12 -8.11
N PHE A 30 4.53 -9.29 -7.73
CA PHE A 30 5.32 -10.48 -7.48
C PHE A 30 6.01 -11.02 -8.74
N GLY A 31 5.37 -10.91 -9.91
CA GLY A 31 5.98 -11.24 -11.19
C GLY A 31 7.23 -10.39 -11.46
N ILE A 32 7.13 -9.07 -11.29
CA ILE A 32 8.26 -8.14 -11.47
C ILE A 32 9.39 -8.45 -10.47
N MET A 33 9.04 -8.63 -9.20
CA MET A 33 10.04 -8.96 -8.17
C MET A 33 10.75 -10.29 -8.44
N ARG A 34 10.01 -11.29 -8.95
CA ARG A 34 10.58 -12.57 -9.35
C ARG A 34 11.52 -12.43 -10.55
N ALA A 35 11.14 -11.63 -11.55
CA ALA A 35 11.99 -11.34 -12.71
C ALA A 35 13.31 -10.65 -12.30
N LEU A 36 13.27 -9.79 -11.29
CA LEU A 36 14.44 -9.13 -10.72
C LEU A 36 15.23 -9.99 -9.71
N SER A 37 14.84 -11.26 -9.52
CA SER A 37 15.47 -12.18 -8.57
C SER A 37 15.56 -11.63 -7.14
N PHE A 38 14.50 -10.93 -6.68
CA PHE A 38 14.48 -10.37 -5.33
C PHE A 38 14.59 -11.46 -4.25
N PRO A 39 15.24 -11.16 -3.11
CA PRO A 39 15.28 -12.08 -1.97
C PRO A 39 13.89 -12.21 -1.32
N PRO A 40 13.58 -13.35 -0.67
CA PRO A 40 12.27 -13.58 -0.04
C PRO A 40 11.86 -12.49 0.96
N VAL A 41 12.82 -11.93 1.71
CA VAL A 41 12.58 -10.82 2.65
C VAL A 41 12.08 -9.57 1.90
N GLY A 42 12.61 -9.30 0.72
CA GLY A 42 12.16 -8.19 -0.13
C GLY A 42 10.71 -8.33 -0.54
N PHE A 43 10.25 -9.55 -0.87
CA PHE A 43 8.84 -9.85 -1.18
C PHE A 43 7.91 -9.50 -0.02
N ALA A 44 8.26 -9.93 1.19
CA ALA A 44 7.47 -9.66 2.38
C ALA A 44 7.40 -8.15 2.68
N LEU A 45 8.54 -7.45 2.64
CA LEU A 45 8.59 -6.02 2.91
C LEU A 45 7.82 -5.20 1.86
N THR A 46 7.97 -5.52 0.58
CA THR A 46 7.31 -4.79 -0.50
C THR A 46 5.81 -5.02 -0.49
N SER A 47 5.36 -6.25 -0.29
CA SER A 47 3.91 -6.54 -0.18
C SER A 47 3.29 -5.90 1.04
N LEU A 48 3.99 -5.90 2.18
CA LEU A 48 3.55 -5.22 3.39
C LEU A 48 3.45 -3.70 3.16
N PHE A 49 4.44 -3.11 2.48
CA PHE A 49 4.44 -1.69 2.13
C PHE A 49 3.24 -1.29 1.27
N PHE A 50 2.96 -2.05 0.21
CA PHE A 50 1.79 -1.84 -0.65
C PHE A 50 0.49 -1.99 0.13
N THR A 51 0.41 -2.98 1.03
CA THR A 51 -0.76 -3.21 1.89
C THR A 51 -1.01 -2.03 2.80
N VAL A 52 0.01 -1.59 3.55
CA VAL A 52 -0.10 -0.46 4.48
C VAL A 52 -0.48 0.81 3.73
N THR A 53 0.11 1.05 2.56
CA THR A 53 -0.19 2.22 1.74
C THR A 53 -1.64 2.22 1.25
N GLY A 54 -2.14 1.08 0.75
CA GLY A 54 -3.53 0.95 0.31
C GLY A 54 -4.54 1.09 1.46
N VAL A 55 -4.25 0.48 2.61
CA VAL A 55 -5.08 0.61 3.82
C VAL A 55 -5.07 2.06 4.32
N ALA A 56 -3.92 2.74 4.30
CA ALA A 56 -3.81 4.13 4.69
C ALA A 56 -4.63 5.07 3.81
N GLN A 57 -4.65 4.86 2.48
CA GLN A 57 -5.52 5.61 1.57
C GLN A 57 -7.01 5.44 1.90
N LEU A 58 -7.40 4.23 2.28
CA LEU A 58 -8.77 3.92 2.69
C LEU A 58 -9.15 4.63 3.99
N LEU A 59 -8.24 4.65 4.98
CA LEU A 59 -8.53 5.08 6.35
C LEU A 59 -8.28 6.57 6.60
N LEU A 60 -7.12 7.12 6.24
CA LEU A 60 -6.65 8.42 6.77
C LEU A 60 -7.44 9.64 6.27
N TYR A 61 -8.09 9.55 5.11
CA TYR A 61 -8.88 10.67 4.55
C TYR A 61 -10.22 10.23 3.97
N LYS A 62 -10.70 9.03 4.29
CA LYS A 62 -11.91 8.44 3.67
C LYS A 62 -11.87 8.53 2.14
N GLY A 63 -10.68 8.35 1.54
CA GLY A 63 -10.46 8.47 0.09
C GLY A 63 -10.39 9.89 -0.49
N LYS A 64 -10.51 10.97 0.30
CA LYS A 64 -10.52 12.36 -0.24
C LYS A 64 -9.15 12.84 -0.74
N GLN A 65 -8.06 12.41 -0.10
CA GLN A 65 -6.69 12.84 -0.42
C GLN A 65 -5.75 11.62 -0.46
N PRO A 66 -5.92 10.70 -1.43
CA PRO A 66 -5.21 9.42 -1.46
C PRO A 66 -3.69 9.60 -1.59
N ILE A 67 -3.24 10.61 -2.34
CA ILE A 67 -1.80 10.89 -2.52
C ILE A 67 -1.15 11.25 -1.18
N ARG A 68 -1.75 12.17 -0.41
CA ARG A 68 -1.19 12.59 0.88
C ARG A 68 -1.18 11.44 1.90
N ALA A 69 -2.24 10.63 1.93
CA ALA A 69 -2.26 9.42 2.77
C ALA A 69 -1.10 8.49 2.45
N SER A 70 -0.81 8.25 1.16
CA SER A 70 0.27 7.36 0.77
C SER A 70 1.66 7.90 1.07
N VAL A 71 1.87 9.21 0.90
CA VAL A 71 3.14 9.86 1.28
C VAL A 71 3.39 9.72 2.78
N VAL A 72 2.38 10.02 3.61
CA VAL A 72 2.49 9.91 5.06
C VAL A 72 2.70 8.45 5.48
N ALA A 73 1.91 7.52 4.94
CA ALA A 73 2.06 6.10 5.24
C ALA A 73 3.43 5.56 4.83
N GLY A 74 3.91 5.95 3.66
CA GLY A 74 5.23 5.60 3.16
C GLY A 74 6.34 6.13 4.05
N ALA A 75 6.26 7.40 4.45
CA ALA A 75 7.21 8.01 5.37
C ALA A 75 7.24 7.29 6.72
N CYS A 76 6.08 7.05 7.33
CA CYS A 76 5.98 6.33 8.60
C CYS A 76 6.52 4.90 8.49
N PHE A 77 6.22 4.19 7.40
CA PHE A 77 6.72 2.84 7.19
C PHE A 77 8.24 2.82 7.01
N GLY A 78 8.79 3.73 6.19
CA GLY A 78 10.22 3.83 5.97
C GLY A 78 10.98 4.17 7.24
N SER A 79 10.54 5.18 8.01
CA SER A 79 11.12 5.51 9.32
C SER A 79 11.01 4.36 10.31
N GLY A 80 9.86 3.68 10.35
CA GLY A 80 9.63 2.53 11.22
C GLY A 80 10.56 1.36 10.89
N LEU A 81 10.76 1.09 9.60
CA LEU A 81 11.68 0.04 9.13
C LEU A 81 13.13 0.37 9.50
N SER A 82 13.58 1.61 9.28
CA SER A 82 14.93 2.05 9.68
C SER A 82 15.12 1.99 11.20
N LEU A 83 14.09 2.33 11.99
CA LEU A 83 14.14 2.24 13.45
C LEU A 83 14.21 0.79 13.94
N VAL A 84 13.38 -0.09 13.40
CA VAL A 84 13.43 -1.54 13.72
C VAL A 84 14.78 -2.12 13.36
N HIS A 85 15.31 -1.77 12.19
CA HIS A 85 16.62 -2.19 11.76
C HIS A 85 17.72 -1.75 12.75
N TRP A 86 17.68 -0.49 13.18
CA TRP A 86 18.62 0.06 14.17
C TRP A 86 18.53 -0.67 15.52
N ILE A 87 17.33 -0.98 16.00
CA ILE A 87 17.12 -1.71 17.26
C ILE A 87 17.61 -3.15 17.18
N VAL A 88 17.36 -3.85 16.06
CA VAL A 88 17.65 -5.28 15.92
C VAL A 88 19.12 -5.54 15.61
N PHE A 89 19.73 -4.71 14.75
CA PHE A 89 21.09 -4.94 14.24
C PHE A 89 22.14 -3.98 14.83
N GLY A 90 21.72 -2.98 15.61
CA GLY A 90 22.62 -1.97 16.17
C GLY A 90 23.03 -0.89 15.16
N SER A 91 24.09 -0.13 15.49
CA SER A 91 24.54 0.99 14.67
C SER A 91 25.01 0.57 13.26
N PRO A 92 24.71 1.35 12.21
CA PRO A 92 24.83 0.97 10.79
C PRO A 92 26.26 0.77 10.23
N LEU A 93 27.29 0.84 11.07
CA LEU A 93 28.70 0.70 10.65
C LEU A 93 29.19 -0.75 10.54
N SER A 94 28.44 -1.74 11.04
CA SER A 94 28.85 -3.15 10.95
C SER A 94 28.07 -3.92 9.86
N ASN A 95 28.64 -3.94 8.64
CA ASN A 95 28.55 -5.04 7.67
C ASN A 95 27.23 -5.31 6.91
N MET A 96 26.46 -4.30 6.48
CA MET A 96 25.32 -4.55 5.58
C MET A 96 25.66 -4.36 4.09
N ARG A 97 25.38 -5.41 3.29
CA ARG A 97 25.43 -5.42 1.80
C ARG A 97 24.16 -4.86 1.13
N PHE A 98 23.15 -4.45 1.92
CA PHE A 98 21.89 -3.91 1.41
C PHE A 98 21.84 -2.38 1.63
N PRO A 99 21.51 -1.57 0.62
CA PRO A 99 21.30 -0.14 0.77
C PRO A 99 19.95 0.10 1.47
N CYS A 100 19.90 -0.14 2.78
CA CYS A 100 18.81 0.29 3.63
C CYS A 100 19.13 1.71 4.13
N PRO A 101 18.21 2.68 4.05
CA PRO A 101 18.42 4.00 4.62
C PRO A 101 18.76 3.88 6.10
N VAL A 102 19.94 4.37 6.44
CA VAL A 102 20.60 4.11 7.73
C VAL A 102 20.02 4.97 8.85
N ASP A 103 19.36 6.08 8.49
CA ASP A 103 18.74 7.00 9.43
C ASP A 103 17.21 7.06 9.26
N PRO A 104 16.43 7.22 10.35
CA PRO A 104 14.97 7.34 10.29
C PRO A 104 14.47 8.51 9.42
N VAL A 105 15.28 9.57 9.27
CA VAL A 105 14.99 10.73 8.43
C VAL A 105 15.14 10.39 6.94
N GLU A 106 16.21 9.67 6.59
CA GLU A 106 16.40 9.16 5.23
C GLU A 106 15.33 8.12 4.90
N GLY A 107 15.01 7.24 5.85
CA GLY A 107 13.91 6.27 5.74
C GLY A 107 12.56 6.97 5.54
N ALA A 108 12.31 8.09 6.22
CA ALA A 108 11.11 8.90 6.02
C ALA A 108 11.03 9.42 4.59
N PHE A 109 12.13 9.99 4.09
CA PHE A 109 12.19 10.61 2.77
C PHE A 109 12.07 9.57 1.65
N ALA A 110 12.86 8.49 1.70
CA ALA A 110 12.77 7.38 0.75
C ALA A 110 11.38 6.72 0.80
N GLY A 111 10.86 6.48 2.01
CA GLY A 111 9.53 5.96 2.22
C GLY A 111 8.43 6.86 1.67
N ALA A 112 8.55 8.18 1.80
CA ALA A 112 7.62 9.16 1.23
C ALA A 112 7.57 9.10 -0.29
N ILE A 113 8.73 9.02 -0.95
CA ILE A 113 8.84 8.91 -2.42
C ILE A 113 8.22 7.59 -2.89
N LEU A 114 8.59 6.47 -2.28
CA LEU A 114 8.03 5.17 -2.62
C LEU A 114 6.52 5.11 -2.34
N GLY A 115 6.09 5.76 -1.25
CA GLY A 115 4.68 5.87 -0.87
C GLY A 115 3.90 6.63 -1.91
N PHE A 116 4.45 7.74 -2.42
CA PHE A 116 3.86 8.49 -3.53
C PHE A 116 3.69 7.60 -4.78
N VAL A 117 4.75 6.92 -5.22
CA VAL A 117 4.71 6.05 -6.41
C VAL A 117 3.68 4.93 -6.24
N CYS A 118 3.72 4.22 -5.10
CA CYS A 118 2.76 3.18 -4.76
C CYS A 118 1.32 3.73 -4.71
N GLY A 119 1.13 4.91 -4.12
CA GLY A 119 -0.15 5.56 -4.01
C GLY A 119 -0.75 5.94 -5.36
N VAL A 120 0.08 6.40 -6.30
CA VAL A 120 -0.32 6.69 -7.69
C VAL A 120 -0.76 5.40 -8.40
N LEU A 121 -0.01 4.31 -8.25
CA LEU A 121 -0.37 3.01 -8.84
C LEU A 121 -1.70 2.47 -8.32
N ILE A 122 -1.90 2.50 -7.00
CA ILE A 122 -3.14 2.05 -6.36
C ILE A 122 -4.32 2.92 -6.80
N SER A 123 -4.14 4.26 -6.81
CA SER A 123 -5.18 5.19 -7.26
C SER A 123 -5.54 4.98 -8.73
N GLY A 124 -4.55 4.73 -9.58
CA GLY A 124 -4.75 4.42 -11.00
C GLY A 124 -5.57 3.16 -11.21
N ALA A 125 -5.30 2.10 -10.45
CA ALA A 125 -6.08 0.86 -10.51
C ALA A 125 -7.54 1.07 -10.11
N PHE A 126 -7.80 1.87 -9.08
CA PHE A 126 -9.17 2.22 -8.68
C PHE A 126 -9.89 3.07 -9.74
N LEU A 127 -9.19 4.00 -10.39
CA LEU A 127 -9.75 4.82 -11.47
C LEU A 127 -10.16 3.97 -12.68
N VAL A 128 -9.32 3.00 -13.06
CA VAL A 128 -9.64 2.04 -14.13
C VAL A 128 -10.87 1.22 -13.75
N LEU A 129 -10.93 0.71 -12.52
CA LEU A 129 -12.08 -0.07 -12.04
C LEU A 129 -13.37 0.75 -12.02
N GLU A 130 -13.32 2.01 -11.60
CA GLU A 130 -14.46 2.92 -11.63
C GLU A 130 -14.93 3.17 -13.07
N LYS A 131 -14.00 3.39 -13.99
CA LYS A 131 -14.32 3.57 -15.41
C LYS A 131 -14.99 2.33 -16.00
N LEU A 132 -14.47 1.14 -15.72
CA LEU A 132 -15.08 -0.12 -16.16
C LEU A 132 -16.48 -0.30 -15.58
N ARG A 133 -16.65 -0.02 -14.29
CA ARG A 133 -17.96 -0.10 -13.62
C ARG A 133 -19.00 0.84 -14.25
N ASN A 134 -18.57 2.03 -14.66
CA ASN A 134 -19.45 3.00 -15.32
C ASN A 134 -19.82 2.61 -16.74
N ILE A 135 -19.01 1.79 -17.43
CA ILE A 135 -19.33 1.25 -18.76
C ILE A 135 -20.28 0.06 -18.65
N THR A 136 -20.12 -0.78 -17.62
CA THR A 136 -20.93 -2.01 -17.44
C THR A 136 -22.30 -1.77 -16.81
N ARG A 137 -22.54 -0.61 -16.18
CA ARG A 137 -23.86 -0.24 -15.66
C ARG A 137 -24.65 0.46 -16.78
N PRO A 138 -25.68 -0.20 -17.37
CA PRO A 138 -26.58 0.46 -18.32
C PRO A 138 -27.42 1.54 -17.64
#